data_AF-A0A959JFP7-F1
#
_entry.id   AF-A0A959JFP7-F1
#
_cell.length_a   1.000
_cell.length_b   1.000
_cell.length_c   1.000
_cell.angle_alpha   90.00
_cell.angle_beta   90.00
_cell.angle_gamma   90.00
#
_symmetry.space_group_name_H-M   'P 1'
#
loop_
_entity.id
_entity.type
_entity.pdbx_description
1 polymer ?
#
loop_
_entity_poly.entity_id
_entity_poly.type
_entity_poly.pdbx_seq_one_letter_code
_entity_poly.pdbx_strand_id
1 'polypeptide(L)' 'DTAQPTEGTQAAPPNGSLEGIQLLRESILTFDQWEGPLQPHVAYGHLNKKQYEKAHTMHIANHLENFIIH' A
#
# COMPACT_ATOMS: atom_id res chain seq x y z
N ASP A 1 -9.88 2.54 -7.46
CA ASP A 1 -9.98 3.01 -6.08
C ASP A 1 -10.50 1.86 -5.23
N THR A 2 -9.61 1.14 -4.52
CA THR A 2 -9.93 -0.11 -3.81
C THR A 2 -9.58 0.01 -2.34
N ALA A 3 -9.98 1.12 -1.73
CA ALA A 3 -9.80 1.43 -0.31
C ALA A 3 -10.65 0.53 0.64
N GLN A 4 -10.80 -0.76 0.33
CA GLN A 4 -11.31 -1.71 1.31
C GLN A 4 -10.13 -2.18 2.17
N PRO A 5 -10.20 -2.02 3.50
CA PRO A 5 -9.24 -2.61 4.41
C PRO A 5 -9.21 -4.12 4.20
N THR A 6 -8.04 -4.68 3.89
CA THR A 6 -7.81 -6.11 4.08
C THR A 6 -7.97 -6.41 5.57
N GLU A 7 -8.60 -7.54 5.91
CA GLU A 7 -8.83 -7.92 7.31
C GLU A 7 -7.53 -7.80 8.13
N GLY A 8 -7.54 -6.94 9.16
CA GLY A 8 -6.39 -6.66 10.02
C GLY A 8 -5.73 -5.28 9.83
N THR A 9 -6.05 -4.53 8.77
CA THR A 9 -5.51 -3.17 8.59
C THR A 9 -6.33 -2.16 9.39
N GLN A 10 -5.70 -1.49 10.37
CA GLN A 10 -6.31 -0.36 11.08
C GLN A 10 -6.69 0.74 10.09
N ALA A 11 -7.84 1.38 10.30
CA ALA A 11 -8.29 2.48 9.46
C ALA A 11 -7.25 3.60 9.46
N ALA A 12 -6.82 4.04 8.27
CA ALA A 12 -5.85 5.12 8.14
C ALA A 12 -6.43 6.44 8.72
N PRO A 13 -5.59 7.29 9.33
CA PRO A 13 -5.99 8.63 9.77
C PRO A 13 -6.41 9.50 8.58
N PRO A 14 -7.15 10.61 8.80
CA PRO A 14 -7.62 11.50 7.74
C PRO A 14 -6.47 12.04 6.88
N ASN A 15 -6.81 12.39 5.62
CA ASN A 15 -5.88 12.71 4.54
C ASN A 15 -4.74 13.66 4.93
N GLY A 16 -3.50 13.29 4.56
CA GLY A 16 -2.32 14.15 4.64
C GLY A 16 -1.72 14.34 6.04
N SER A 17 -2.08 13.52 7.02
CA SER A 17 -1.51 13.61 8.37
C SER A 17 -0.09 13.01 8.44
N LEU A 18 0.72 13.51 9.39
CA LEU A 18 2.05 12.97 9.65
C LEU A 18 1.99 11.49 10.04
N GLU A 19 0.97 11.12 10.81
CA GLU A 19 0.68 9.75 11.23
C GLU A 19 0.41 8.85 10.02
N GLY A 20 -0.31 9.33 9.00
CA GLY A 20 -0.54 8.60 7.76
C GLY A 20 0.76 8.30 6.99
N ILE A 21 1.68 9.26 6.94
CA ILE A 21 3.01 9.08 6.33
C ILE A 21 3.86 8.08 7.12
N GLN A 22 3.77 8.10 8.45
CA GLN A 22 4.47 7.14 9.32
C GLN A 22 3.95 5.71 9.10
N LEU A 23 2.63 5.53 9.05
CA LEU A 23 2.00 4.23 8.79
C LEU A 23 2.36 3.68 7.40
N LEU A 24 2.40 4.54 6.38
CA LEU A 24 2.85 4.14 5.04
C LEU A 24 4.30 3.64 5.07
N ARG A 25 5.20 4.37 5.75
CA ARG A 25 6.60 3.96 5.89
C ARG A 25 6.74 2.62 6.60
N GLU A 26 6.04 2.44 7.72
CA GLU A 26 6.06 1.19 8.48
C GLU A 26 5.57 0.02 7.62
N SER A 27 4.45 0.22 6.90
CA SER A 27 3.89 -0.81 6.00
C SER A 27 4.87 -1.23 4.91
N ILE A 28 5.63 -0.29 4.33
CA ILE A 28 6.66 -0.59 3.32
C ILE A 28 7.77 -1.45 3.94
N LEU A 29 8.26 -1.11 5.13
CA LEU A 29 9.32 -1.85 5.81
C LEU A 29 8.87 -3.26 6.22
N THR A 30 7.65 -3.38 6.76
CA THR A 30 7.06 -4.68 7.11
C THR A 30 6.91 -5.56 5.87
N PHE A 31 6.45 -5.00 4.75
CA PHE A 31 6.30 -5.73 3.50
C PHE A 31 7.65 -6.18 2.91
N ASP A 32 8.68 -5.34 2.99
CA ASP A 32 10.05 -5.68 2.54
C ASP A 32 10.61 -6.89 3.31
N GLN A 33 10.36 -6.97 4.61
CA GLN A 33 10.80 -8.09 5.46
C GLN A 33 9.91 -9.34 5.35
N TRP A 34 8.76 -9.26 4.69
CA TRP A 34 7.83 -10.38 4.59
C TRP A 34 8.31 -11.43 3.59
N GLU A 35 8.47 -12.66 4.05
CA GLU A 35 8.84 -13.84 3.23
C GLU A 35 7.72 -14.90 3.17
N GLY A 36 6.60 -14.65 3.85
CA GLY A 36 5.45 -15.54 3.87
C GLY A 36 4.62 -15.51 2.58
N PRO A 37 3.58 -16.37 2.48
CA PRO A 37 2.66 -16.34 1.36
C PRO A 37 1.95 -14.97 1.27
N LEU A 38 1.76 -14.49 0.04
CA LEU A 38 1.03 -13.27 -0.24
C LEU A 38 -0.42 -13.60 -0.57
N GLN A 39 -1.33 -12.75 -0.09
CA GLN A 39 -2.74 -12.81 -0.49
C GLN A 39 -2.87 -12.51 -1.99
N PRO A 40 -3.98 -12.90 -2.66
CA PRO A 40 -4.25 -12.47 -4.03
C PRO A 40 -4.47 -10.95 -4.11
N HIS A 41 -3.86 -10.30 -5.09
CA HIS A 41 -4.07 -8.88 -5.37
C HIS A 41 -5.48 -8.70 -5.95
N VAL A 42 -6.24 -7.71 -5.46
CA VAL A 42 -7.65 -7.51 -5.83
C VAL A 42 -7.87 -7.44 -7.35
N ALA A 43 -6.99 -6.73 -8.07
CA ALA A 43 -7.10 -6.58 -9.52
C ALA A 43 -6.37 -7.66 -10.35
N TYR A 44 -5.36 -8.32 -9.79
CA TYR A 44 -4.41 -9.12 -10.57
C TYR A 44 -4.32 -10.59 -10.10
N GLY A 45 -5.02 -10.97 -9.03
CA GLY A 45 -4.98 -12.31 -8.48
C GLY A 45 -3.61 -12.64 -7.88
N HIS A 46 -3.14 -13.87 -8.09
CA HIS A 46 -1.89 -14.34 -7.50
C HIS A 46 -0.68 -13.64 -8.13
N LEU A 47 0.07 -12.92 -7.30
CA LEU A 47 1.29 -12.23 -7.68
C LEU A 47 2.46 -12.75 -6.84
N ASN A 48 3.65 -12.81 -7.43
CA ASN A 48 4.89 -12.95 -6.67
C ASN A 48 5.29 -11.62 -6.02
N LYS A 49 6.24 -11.66 -5.07
CA LYS A 49 6.69 -10.49 -4.31
C LYS A 49 7.10 -9.30 -5.20
N LYS A 50 7.89 -9.56 -6.26
CA LYS A 50 8.33 -8.51 -7.20
C LYS A 50 7.17 -7.87 -7.98
N GLN A 51 6.16 -8.67 -8.35
CA GLN A 51 4.96 -8.15 -9.02
C GLN A 51 4.13 -7.30 -8.06
N TYR A 52 4.03 -7.71 -6.80
CA TYR A 52 3.38 -6.95 -5.74
C TYR A 52 4.07 -5.61 -5.49
N GLU A 53 5.39 -5.59 -5.38
CA GLU A 53 6.20 -4.37 -5.24
C GLU A 53 5.88 -3.39 -6.37
N LYS A 54 5.94 -3.87 -7.62
CA LYS A 54 5.65 -3.02 -8.79
C LYS A 54 4.24 -2.43 -8.76
N ALA A 55 3.24 -3.25 -8.45
CA ALA A 55 1.85 -2.79 -8.37
C ALA A 55 1.66 -1.73 -7.28
N HIS A 56 2.22 -1.97 -6.09
CA HIS A 56 2.13 -1.03 -4.97
C HIS A 56 2.91 0.27 -5.22
N THR A 57 4.12 0.22 -5.78
CA THR A 57 4.90 1.42 -6.12
C THR A 57 4.14 2.32 -7.11
N MET A 58 3.53 1.72 -8.14
CA MET A 58 2.71 2.47 -9.11
C MET A 58 1.52 3.13 -8.42
N HIS A 59 0.78 2.41 -7.57
CA HIS A 59 -0.36 2.99 -6.85
C HIS A 59 0.06 4.13 -5.92
N ILE A 60 1.15 3.95 -5.15
CA ILE A 60 1.68 4.99 -4.27
C ILE A 60 2.07 6.24 -5.08
N ALA A 61 2.77 6.07 -6.21
CA ALA A 61 3.14 7.19 -7.08
C ALA A 61 1.89 7.95 -7.57
N ASN A 62 0.88 7.24 -8.08
CA ASN A 62 -0.38 7.85 -8.53
C ASN A 62 -1.09 8.63 -7.40
N HIS A 63 -1.07 8.12 -6.16
CA HIS A 63 -1.63 8.84 -5.03
C HIS A 63 -0.83 10.09 -4.70
N LEU A 64 0.50 10.03 -4.72
CA LEU A 64 1.38 11.17 -4.41
C LEU A 64 1.31 12.26 -5.50
N GLU A 65 1.13 11.90 -6.77
CA GLU A 65 0.88 12.89 -7.83
C GLU A 65 -0.35 13.75 -7.51
N ASN A 66 -1.42 13.15 -6.95
CA ASN A 66 -2.61 13.88 -6.53
C ASN A 66 -2.38 14.83 -5.34
N PHE A 67 -1.31 14.62 -4.55
CA PHE A 67 -0.93 15.51 -3.44
C PHE A 67 0.03 16.63 -3.87
N ILE A 68 0.81 16.44 -4.94
CA ILE A 68 1.84 17.40 -5.39
C ILE A 68 1.25 18.45 -6.34
N ILE A 69 0.17 18.12 -7.07
CA ILE A 69 -0.39 18.98 -8.14
C ILE A 69 -1.59 19.84 -7.66
N HIS A 70 -1.94 19.84 -6.37
CA HIS A 70 -2.98 20.69 -5.78
C HIS A 70 -2.53 21.36 -4.48
#